data_AF-A0A8J7QVL1-F1
#
_entry.id   AF-A0A8J7QVL1-F1
#
_cell.length_a   1.000
_cell.length_b   1.000
_cell.length_c   1.000
_cell.angle_alpha   90.00
_cell.angle_beta   90.00
_cell.angle_gamma   90.00
#
_symmetry.space_group_name_H-M   'P 1'
#
loop_
_entity.id
_entity.type
_entity.pdbx_description
1 polymer ?
#
loop_
_entity_poly.entity_id
_entity_poly.type
_entity_poly.pdbx_seq_one_letter_code
_entity_poly.pdbx_strand_id
1 'polypeptide(L)' 'MNIIANGEAKEVPEGATLLQYIHGLGLDENAVVAELNGNIIEKGSFGSVLLRPDDRLELLHFVGGG' A
#
# COMPACT_ATOMS: atom_id res chain seq x y z
N MET A 1 -7.36 -0.80 12.30
CA MET A 1 -7.92 -1.96 11.56
C MET A 1 -6.77 -2.80 11.03
N ASN A 2 -7.01 -4.08 10.73
CA ASN A 2 -5.97 -4.98 10.26
C ASN A 2 -6.10 -5.24 8.76
N ILE A 3 -4.98 -5.17 8.06
CA ILE A 3 -4.81 -5.60 6.66
C ILE A 3 -3.70 -6.65 6.59
N ILE A 4 -3.61 -7.36 5.47
CA ILE A 4 -2.46 -8.19 5.13
C ILE A 4 -1.62 -7.40 4.12
N ALA A 5 -0.46 -6.91 4.52
CA ALA A 5 0.45 -6.18 3.64
C ALA A 5 1.76 -6.97 3.45
N ASN A 6 2.15 -7.25 2.21
CA ASN A 6 3.32 -8.06 1.85
C ASN A 6 3.36 -9.40 2.61
N GLY A 7 2.20 -10.07 2.72
CA GLY A 7 2.03 -11.32 3.47
C GLY A 7 1.99 -11.20 5.00
N GLU A 8 2.17 -10.01 5.59
CA GLU A 8 2.16 -9.80 7.04
C GLU A 8 0.93 -9.02 7.53
N ALA A 9 0.39 -9.38 8.69
CA ALA A 9 -0.68 -8.61 9.32
C ALA A 9 -0.15 -7.25 9.80
N LYS A 10 -0.78 -6.16 9.35
CA LYS A 10 -0.43 -4.79 9.74
C LYS A 10 -1.65 -4.06 10.28
N GLU A 11 -1.44 -3.36 11.39
CA GLU A 11 -2.43 -2.44 11.92
C GLU A 11 -2.29 -1.09 11.22
N VAL A 12 -3.40 -0.57 10.72
CA VAL A 12 -3.49 0.73 10.04
C VAL A 12 -4.65 1.55 10.64
N PRO A 13 -4.55 2.89 10.68
CA PRO A 13 -5.66 3.74 11.10
C PRO A 13 -6.92 3.50 10.25
N GLU A 14 -8.09 3.62 10.86
CA GLU A 14 -9.35 3.57 10.12
C GLU A 14 -9.43 4.74 9.14
N GLY A 15 -9.85 4.47 7.90
CA GLY A 15 -9.90 5.48 6.85
C GLY A 15 -8.54 5.92 6.30
N ALA A 16 -7.45 5.21 6.62
CA ALA A 16 -6.15 5.47 6.00
C ALA A 16 -6.21 5.23 4.49
N THR A 17 -5.64 6.15 3.71
CA THR A 17 -5.46 5.96 2.27
C THR A 17 -4.23 5.11 1.99
N LEU A 18 -4.19 4.50 0.81
CA LEU A 18 -3.01 3.78 0.34
C LEU A 18 -1.77 4.69 0.31
N LEU A 19 -1.93 5.95 -0.09
CA LEU A 19 -0.83 6.93 -0.08
C LEU A 19 -0.29 7.17 1.34
N GLN A 20 -1.18 7.40 2.31
CA GLN A 20 -0.79 7.60 3.71
C GLN A 20 -0.06 6.38 4.27
N TYR A 21 -0.51 5.17 3.90
CA TYR A 21 0.16 3.94 4.31
C TYR A 21 1.57 3.85 3.72
N ILE A 22 1.74 4.09 2.41
CA ILE A 22 3.05 4.09 1.73
C ILE A 22 4.01 5.11 2.36
N HIS A 23 3.55 6.34 2.59
CA HIS A 23 4.33 7.37 3.25
C HIS A 23 4.67 7.03 4.71
N GLY A 24 3.75 6.37 5.43
CA GLY A 24 3.98 5.89 6.79
C GLY A 24 5.09 4.83 6.88
N LEU A 25 5.38 4.12 5.78
CA LEU A 25 6.52 3.22 5.66
C LEU A 25 7.83 3.92 5.25
N GLY A 26 7.79 5.23 5.00
CA GLY A 26 8.94 6.01 4.51
C GLY A 26 9.28 5.76 3.04
N LEU A 27 8.35 5.20 2.27
CA LEU A 27 8.54 4.91 0.85
C LEU A 27 8.07 6.09 -0.02
N ASP A 28 8.77 6.30 -1.14
CA ASP A 28 8.33 7.20 -2.22
C ASP A 28 7.29 6.48 -3.08
N GLU A 29 6.09 7.05 -3.19
CA GLU A 29 4.99 6.53 -4.00
C GLU A 29 5.37 6.37 -5.48
N ASN A 30 6.32 7.16 -5.97
CA ASN A 30 6.81 7.08 -7.35
C ASN A 30 7.67 5.84 -7.58
N ALA A 31 8.30 5.30 -6.52
CA ALA A 31 9.15 4.13 -6.56
C ALA A 31 8.42 2.83 -6.17
N VAL A 32 7.10 2.89 -5.97
CA VAL A 32 6.27 1.76 -5.54
C VAL A 32 5.26 1.39 -6.61
N VAL A 33 5.05 0.09 -6.80
CA VAL A 33 3.87 -0.48 -7.46
C VAL A 33 3.01 -1.12 -6.38
N ALA A 34 1.73 -0.77 -6.35
CA ALA A 34 0.78 -1.30 -5.37
C ALA A 34 -0.26 -2.18 -6.05
N GLU A 35 -0.44 -3.39 -5.54
CA GLU A 35 -1.54 -4.28 -5.86
C GLU A 35 -2.45 -4.40 -4.64
N LEU A 36 -3.75 -4.13 -4.81
CA LEU A 36 -4.75 -4.26 -3.75
C LEU A 36 -5.79 -5.29 -4.18
N ASN A 37 -5.90 -6.38 -3.41
CA ASN A 37 -6.83 -7.47 -3.64
C ASN A 37 -6.77 -8.05 -5.06
N GLY A 38 -5.56 -8.21 -5.62
CA GLY A 38 -5.37 -8.74 -6.98
C GLY A 38 -5.43 -7.67 -8.09
N ASN A 39 -5.64 -6.40 -7.75
CA ASN A 39 -5.76 -5.32 -8.72
C ASN A 39 -4.62 -4.32 -8.57
N ILE A 40 -3.88 -4.08 -9.65
CA ILE A 40 -2.88 -3.01 -9.69
C ILE A 40 -3.58 -1.66 -9.58
N ILE A 41 -3.15 -0.85 -8.61
CA ILE A 41 -3.70 0.48 -8.39
C ILE A 41 -2.86 1.50 -9.16
N GLU A 42 -3.53 2.38 -9.90
CA GLU A 42 -2.87 3.49 -10.56
C GLU A 42 -2.31 4.48 -9.53
N LYS A 43 -1.06 4.89 -9.69
CA LYS A 43 -0.35 5.79 -8.75
C LYS A 43 -1.14 7.05 -8.42
N GLY A 44 -1.77 7.68 -9.42
CA GLY A 44 -2.59 8.88 -9.24
C GLY A 44 -3.82 8.68 -8.33
N SER A 45 -4.22 7.42 -8.10
CA SER A 45 -5.37 7.05 -7.27
C SER A 45 -4.98 6.67 -5.84
N PHE A 46 -3.70 6.58 -5.48
CA PHE A 46 -3.27 6.17 -4.13
C PHE A 46 -3.88 7.05 -3.02
N GLY A 47 -4.07 8.35 -3.30
CA GLY A 47 -4.66 9.30 -2.34
C GLY A 47 -6.17 9.14 -2.14
N SER A 48 -6.89 8.46 -3.02
CA SER A 48 -8.34 8.25 -2.93
C SER A 48 -8.74 6.81 -2.59
N VAL A 49 -7.81 5.86 -2.72
CA VAL A 49 -8.02 4.47 -2.32
C VAL A 49 -7.92 4.34 -0.81
N LEU A 50 -9.07 4.09 -0.17
CA LEU A 50 -9.16 3.79 1.26
C LEU A 50 -8.85 2.30 1.48
N LEU A 51 -7.94 2.03 2.41
CA LEU A 51 -7.73 0.68 2.91
C LEU A 51 -8.94 0.26 3.74
N ARG A 52 -9.23 -1.04 3.74
CA ARG A 52 -10.35 -1.65 4.48
C ARG A 52 -9.86 -2.86 5.27
N PRO A 53 -10.60 -3.27 6.32
CA PRO A 53 -10.27 -4.50 7.03
C PRO A 53 -10.14 -5.69 6.07
N ASP A 54 -9.16 -6.55 6.33
CA ASP A 54 -8.85 -7.78 5.58
C ASP A 54 -8.36 -7.57 4.13
N ASP A 55 -8.11 -6.33 3.72
CA ASP A 55 -7.46 -6.04 2.44
C ASP A 55 -6.09 -6.72 2.33
N ARG A 56 -5.78 -7.20 1.13
CA ARG A 56 -4.49 -7.77 0.76
C ARG A 56 -3.74 -6.77 -0.09
N LEU A 57 -2.68 -6.19 0.47
CA LEU A 57 -1.86 -5.18 -0.17
C LEU A 57 -0.47 -5.74 -0.46
N GLU A 58 -0.06 -5.75 -1.73
CA GLU A 58 1.32 -6.05 -2.11
C GLU A 58 1.97 -4.76 -2.62
N LEU A 59 3.06 -4.36 -1.98
CA LEU A 59 3.89 -3.23 -2.34
C LEU A 59 5.22 -3.74 -2.89
N LEU A 60 5.40 -3.61 -4.20
CA LEU A 60 6.66 -3.87 -4.87
C LEU A 60 7.44 -2.57 -4.96
N HIS A 61 8.58 -2.53 -4.28
CA HIS A 61 9.55 -1.45 -4.39
C HIS A 61 10.80 -1.97 -5.10
N PHE A 62 11.21 -1.30 -6.17
CA PHE A 62 12.45 -1.63 -6.86
C PHE A 62 13.62 -1.13 -6.03
N VAL A 63 14.24 -2.00 -5.24
CA VAL A 63 15.57 -1.77 -4.71
C VAL A 63 16.55 -1.91 -5.88
N GLY A 64 16.96 -0.79 -6.47
CA GLY A 64 17.93 -0.79 -7.56
C GLY A 64 19.17 -1.59 -7.17
N GLY A 65 19.46 -2.66 -7.90
CA GLY A 65 20.69 -3.42 -7.75
C GLY A 65 21.79 -2.79 -8.61
N GLY A 66 22.85 -2.31 -7.96
CA GLY A 66 24.07 -1.82 -8.61
C GLY A 66 24.64 -0.57 -7.96
#